data_AF-A0A820M357-F1
#
_entry.id   AF-A0A820M357-F1
#
_cell.length_a   1.000
_cell.length_b   1.000
_cell.length_c   1.000
_cell.angle_alpha   90.00
_cell.angle_beta   90.00
_cell.angle_gamma   90.00
#
_symmetry.space_group_name_H-M   'P 1'
#
loop_
_entity.id
_entity.type
_entity.pdbx_description
1 polymer ?
#
loop_
_entity_poly.entity_id
_entity_poly.type
_entity_poly.pdbx_seq_one_letter_code
_entity_poly.pdbx_strand_id
1 'polypeptide(L)'
;MIEMPEDLHKSKLKFIVKSPELSVQLSGVLVKLGAIGLSVAKSETNNEQEIITTAKFDNDERLMAVYDLCQIISHGQVNCTIVD
;
A
#
# COMPACT_ATOMS: atom_id res chain seq x y z
N MET A 1 -15.38 -9.03 16.19
CA MET A 1 -15.27 -9.51 14.80
C MET A 1 -15.20 -8.28 13.94
N ILE A 2 -14.13 -8.09 13.18
CA ILE A 2 -14.03 -6.98 12.20
C ILE A 2 -14.54 -7.59 10.90
N GLU A 3 -15.65 -7.06 10.38
CA GLU A 3 -16.19 -7.46 9.07
C GLU A 3 -15.14 -7.12 8.00
N MET A 4 -14.68 -8.14 7.27
CA MET A 4 -13.81 -7.95 6.11
C MET A 4 -14.71 -7.74 4.89
N PRO A 5 -14.38 -6.79 3.98
CA PRO A 5 -15.17 -6.54 2.77
C PRO A 5 -15.29 -7.82 1.93
N GLU A 6 -16.49 -8.12 1.44
CA GLU A 6 -16.79 -9.37 0.71
C GLU A 6 -16.12 -9.47 -0.68
N ASP A 7 -15.44 -8.41 -1.14
CA ASP A 7 -14.99 -8.23 -2.53
C ASP A 7 -13.51 -7.75 -2.68
N LEU A 8 -12.61 -8.25 -1.82
CA LEU A 8 -11.18 -7.86 -1.79
C LEU A 8 -10.42 -8.04 -3.13
N HIS A 9 -10.90 -8.92 -4.01
CA HIS A 9 -10.25 -9.21 -5.30
C HIS A 9 -10.21 -8.01 -6.27
N LYS A 10 -11.05 -7.00 -6.05
CA LYS A 10 -11.04 -5.73 -6.79
C LYS A 10 -10.15 -4.68 -6.12
N SER A 11 -9.96 -4.80 -4.81
CA SER A 11 -9.28 -3.82 -3.97
C SER A 11 -7.78 -3.74 -4.25
N LYS A 12 -7.18 -2.65 -3.77
CA LYS A 12 -5.76 -2.31 -3.86
C LYS A 12 -5.26 -1.86 -2.49
N LEU A 13 -3.97 -1.97 -2.26
CA LEU A 13 -3.31 -1.37 -1.10
C LEU A 13 -2.81 0.01 -1.46
N LYS A 14 -3.26 1.03 -0.73
CA LYS A 14 -2.74 2.39 -0.79
C LYS A 14 -1.74 2.58 0.34
N PHE A 15 -0.52 2.99 0.00
CA PHE A 15 0.56 3.31 0.91
C PHE A 15 0.87 4.81 0.80
N ILE A 16 0.73 5.53 1.90
CA ILE A 16 1.10 6.94 2.02
C ILE A 16 2.46 7.00 2.69
N VAL A 17 3.45 7.51 1.97
CA VAL A 17 4.85 7.54 2.37
C VAL A 17 5.34 9.00 2.38
N LYS A 18 6.00 9.42 3.46
CA LYS A 18 6.54 10.78 3.60
C LYS A 18 7.92 10.98 2.96
N SER A 19 8.63 9.88 2.63
CA SER A 19 9.97 9.91 2.06
C SER A 19 10.00 9.37 0.62
N PRO A 20 10.57 10.11 -0.35
CA PRO A 20 10.77 9.65 -1.73
C PRO A 20 11.63 8.39 -1.83
N GLU A 21 12.68 8.29 -1.02
CA GLU A 21 13.56 7.13 -0.99
C GLU A 21 12.82 5.89 -0.51
N LEU A 22 11.99 6.04 0.53
CA LEU A 22 11.18 4.97 1.06
C LEU A 22 10.11 4.51 0.06
N SER A 23 9.54 5.42 -0.73
CA SER A 23 8.58 5.07 -1.79
C SER A 23 9.23 4.20 -2.89
N VAL A 24 10.47 4.50 -3.28
CA VAL A 24 11.22 3.70 -4.26
C VAL A 24 11.51 2.30 -3.70
N GLN A 25 11.98 2.21 -2.46
CA GLN A 25 12.24 0.92 -1.80
C GLN A 25 10.96 0.08 -1.65
N LEU A 26 9.87 0.72 -1.19
CA LEU A 26 8.56 0.10 -1.05
C LEU A 26 8.05 -0.46 -2.39
N SER A 27 8.15 0.33 -3.46
CA SER A 27 7.77 -0.10 -4.81
C SER A 27 8.53 -1.37 -5.23
N GLY A 28 9.84 -1.42 -5.00
CA GLY A 28 10.65 -2.60 -5.29
C GLY A 28 10.26 -3.83 -4.47
N VAL A 29 9.92 -3.65 -3.20
CA VAL A 29 9.43 -4.73 -2.33
C VAL A 29 8.07 -5.24 -2.78
N LEU A 30 7.13 -4.35 -3.10
CA LEU A 30 5.78 -4.73 -3.55
C LEU A 30 5.81 -5.55 -4.83
N VAL A 31 6.69 -5.21 -5.77
CA VAL A 31 6.91 -6.02 -6.98
C VAL A 31 7.42 -7.42 -6.63
N LYS A 32 8.38 -7.53 -5.71
CA LYS A 32 8.90 -8.84 -5.24
C LYS A 32 7.85 -9.67 -4.50
N LEU A 33 6.91 -9.01 -3.82
CA LEU A 33 5.80 -9.64 -3.13
C LEU A 33 4.63 -10.00 -4.06
N GLY A 34 4.76 -9.77 -5.37
CA GLY A 34 3.77 -10.21 -6.36
C GLY A 34 2.69 -9.18 -6.67
N ALA A 35 2.97 -7.88 -6.51
CA ALA A 35 2.08 -6.84 -7.01
C ALA A 35 1.95 -6.92 -8.54
N ILE A 36 0.72 -7.10 -9.04
CA ILE A 36 0.38 -7.19 -10.47
C ILE A 36 0.08 -5.83 -11.11
N GLY A 37 -0.10 -4.80 -10.28
CA GLY A 37 -0.27 -3.42 -10.73
C GLY A 37 0.26 -2.48 -9.67
N LEU A 38 1.07 -1.51 -10.07
CA LEU A 38 1.66 -0.51 -9.18
C LEU A 38 1.47 0.88 -9.79
N SER A 39 1.01 1.84 -8.99
CA SER A 39 0.95 3.25 -9.39
C SER A 39 1.54 4.13 -8.29
N VAL A 40 2.33 5.12 -8.67
CA VAL A 40 2.90 6.09 -7.73
C VAL A 40 2.40 7.48 -8.11
N ALA A 41 1.83 8.19 -7.15
CA ALA A 41 1.37 9.57 -7.31
C ALA A 41 2.01 10.44 -6.21
N LYS A 42 2.28 11.70 -6.54
CA LYS A 42 2.66 12.72 -5.55
C LYS A 42 1.40 13.50 -5.17
N SER A 43 1.21 13.72 -3.88
CA SER A 43 0.17 14.57 -3.31
C SER A 43 0.84 15.67 -2.52
N GLU A 44 0.43 16.92 -2.74
CA GLU A 44 0.88 18.05 -1.93
C GLU A 44 -0.28 18.45 -1.03
N THR A 45 -0.20 18.06 0.25
CA THR A 45 -1.23 18.35 1.25
C THR A 45 -0.59 19.26 2.31
N ASN A 46 -1.11 20.47 2.50
CA ASN A 46 -0.64 21.41 3.54
C ASN A 46 0.89 21.69 3.53
N ASN A 47 1.49 21.95 2.37
CA ASN A 47 2.95 22.13 2.18
C ASN A 47 3.82 20.90 2.53
N GLU A 48 3.24 19.75 2.85
CA GLU A 48 3.96 18.48 2.95
C GLU A 48 3.80 17.69 1.63
N GLN A 49 4.93 17.22 1.08
CA GLN A 49 4.91 16.29 -0.05
C GLN A 49 4.68 14.86 0.47
N GLU A 50 3.55 14.28 0.10
CA GLU A 50 3.21 12.89 0.37
C GLU A 50 3.29 12.08 -0.92
N ILE A 51 3.76 10.85 -0.83
CA ILE A 51 3.83 9.94 -1.97
C ILE A 51 2.87 8.80 -1.73
N ILE A 52 1.92 8.67 -2.64
CA ILE A 52 0.88 7.65 -2.61
C ILE A 52 1.30 6.55 -3.59
N THR A 53 1.67 5.40 -3.05
CA THR A 53 1.92 4.19 -3.84
C THR A 53 0.70 3.28 -3.72
N THR A 54 0.11 2.86 -4.82
CA THR A 54 -1.02 1.94 -4.83
C THR A 54 -0.60 0.64 -5.49
N ALA A 55 -0.86 -0.51 -4.86
CA ALA A 55 -0.53 -1.83 -5.38
C ALA A 55 -1.75 -2.74 -5.46
N LYS A 56 -1.90 -3.46 -6.58
CA LYS A 56 -2.89 -4.51 -6.77
C LYS A 56 -2.22 -5.88 -6.68
N PHE A 57 -2.90 -6.84 -6.07
CA PHE A 57 -2.49 -8.24 -6.01
C PHE A 57 -3.51 -9.10 -6.76
N ASP A 58 -3.08 -10.29 -7.20
CA ASP A 58 -3.88 -11.24 -7.97
C ASP A 58 -4.85 -12.08 -7.13
N ASN A 59 -4.74 -12.03 -5.80
CA ASN A 59 -5.67 -12.67 -4.88
C ASN A 59 -5.68 -11.99 -3.49
N ASP A 60 -6.73 -12.30 -2.73
CA ASP A 60 -7.04 -11.73 -1.42
C ASP A 60 -6.02 -12.13 -0.35
N GLU A 61 -5.49 -13.36 -0.41
CA GLU A 61 -4.50 -13.86 0.54
C GLU A 61 -3.20 -13.03 0.48
N ARG A 62 -2.71 -12.73 -0.73
CA ARG A 62 -1.53 -11.86 -0.90
C ARG A 62 -1.81 -10.43 -0.50
N LEU A 63 -2.97 -9.89 -0.88
CA LEU A 63 -3.38 -8.55 -0.49
C LEU A 63 -3.39 -8.42 1.04
N MET A 64 -4.02 -9.37 1.74
CA MET A 64 -4.09 -9.38 3.19
C MET A 64 -2.73 -9.62 3.85
N ALA A 65 -1.91 -10.53 3.33
CA ALA A 65 -0.56 -10.76 3.86
C ALA A 65 0.32 -9.51 3.80
N VAL A 66 0.27 -8.76 2.69
CA VAL A 66 1.01 -7.51 2.54
C VAL A 66 0.43 -6.41 3.43
N TYR A 67 -0.90 -6.36 3.58
CA TYR A 67 -1.55 -5.44 4.51
C TYR A 67 -1.13 -5.70 5.96
N ASP A 68 -1.24 -6.94 6.43
CA ASP A 68 -0.85 -7.35 7.77
C ASP A 68 0.63 -7.08 8.03
N LEU A 69 1.50 -7.42 7.07
CA LEU A 69 2.92 -7.09 7.14
C LEU A 69 3.13 -5.58 7.28
N CYS A 70 2.41 -4.78 6.48
CA CYS A 70 2.51 -3.33 6.53
C CYS A 70 2.05 -2.76 7.87
N GLN A 71 0.96 -3.28 8.46
CA GLN A 71 0.50 -2.87 9.79
C GLN A 71 1.53 -3.18 10.88
N ILE A 72 2.28 -4.29 10.75
CA ILE A 72 3.35 -4.65 11.69
C ILE A 72 4.55 -3.70 11.59
N ILE A 73 4.98 -3.37 10.37
CA ILE A 73 6.21 -2.60 10.13
C ILE A 73 5.98 -1.09 10.05
N SER A 74 4.73 -0.63 10.14
CA SER A 74 4.38 0.78 10.09
C SER A 74 4.83 1.51 11.37
N HIS A 75 6.08 1.94 11.43
CA HIS A 75 6.63 2.79 12.50
C HIS A 75 6.27 4.28 12.29
N GLY A 76 5.05 4.58 11.82
CA GLY A 76 4.63 5.94 11.47
C GLY A 76 5.26 6.50 10.19
N GLN A 77 6.05 5.70 9.45
CA GLN A 77 6.70 6.10 8.20
C GLN A 77 5.86 5.83 6.95
N VAL A 78 4.97 4.83 7.02
CA VAL A 78 4.10 4.40 5.93
C VAL A 78 2.71 4.14 6.49
N ASN A 79 1.69 4.83 5.98
CA ASN A 79 0.30 4.49 6.30
C ASN A 79 -0.28 3.62 5.18
N CYS A 80 -0.74 2.42 5.51
CA CYS A 80 -1.36 1.50 4.56
C CYS A 80 -2.85 1.34 4.81
N THR A 81 -3.63 1.46 3.75
CA THR A 81 -5.08 1.29 3.76
C THR A 81 -5.53 0.47 2.55
N ILE A 82 -6.47 -0.45 2.75
CA ILE A 82 -7.16 -1.12 1.64
C ILE A 82 -8.14 -0.11 1.01
N VAL A 83 -8.15 -0.01 -0.32
CA VAL A 83 -9.06 0.84 -1.11
C VAL A 83 -9.66 0.03 -2.26
N ASP A 84 -10.85 0.40 -2.74
CA ASP A 84 -11.51 -0.27 -3.87
C ASP A 84 -10.91 0.11 -5.24
#